data_AF-A0A9E3EYI4-F1
#
_entry.id   AF-A0A9E3EYI4-F1
#
_cell.length_a   1.000
_cell.length_b   1.000
_cell.length_c   1.000
_cell.angle_alpha   90.00
_cell.angle_beta   90.00
_cell.angle_gamma   90.00
#
_symmetry.space_group_name_H-M   'P 1'
#
loop_
_entity.id
_entity.type
_entity.pdbx_description
1 polymer ?
#
loop_
_entity_poly.entity_id
_entity_poly.type
_entity_poly.pdbx_seq_one_letter_code
_entity_poly.pdbx_strand_id
1 'polypeptide(L)'
;MSDITLHMSGKSRQAIELSYEERLELNTIIDLLIPSDEHFPPPSSLHLIDQFLHHLLPTIDNSTTKMLNAKRLRTVLRDLNASAGGHFCSASIEKQQALLRLLERREPALYQALWALVSHSYYKQLATIGHS
;
A
#
# COMPACT_ATOMS: atom_id res chain seq x y z
N MET A 1 -17.47 17.42 -44.42
CA MET A 1 -18.16 16.99 -43.20
C MET A 1 -17.16 16.14 -42.43
N SER A 2 -16.74 16.63 -41.27
CA SER A 2 -15.62 16.08 -40.51
C SER A 2 -16.14 15.11 -39.46
N ASP A 3 -15.95 13.81 -39.68
CA ASP A 3 -16.19 12.80 -38.64
C ASP A 3 -14.98 12.75 -37.71
N ILE A 4 -15.13 13.39 -36.54
CA ILE A 4 -14.20 13.27 -35.42
C ILE A 4 -14.57 11.98 -34.70
N THR A 5 -13.92 10.88 -35.05
CA THR A 5 -13.96 9.65 -34.26
C THR A 5 -13.26 9.92 -32.93
N LEU A 6 -14.05 10.15 -31.89
CA LEU A 6 -13.63 10.17 -30.49
C LEU A 6 -12.90 8.87 -30.18
N HIS A 7 -11.56 8.93 -30.16
CA HIS A 7 -10.71 7.94 -29.52
C HIS A 7 -10.96 8.00 -28.02
N MET A 8 -12.05 7.39 -27.55
CA MET A 8 -12.20 6.96 -26.17
C MET A 8 -11.22 5.81 -25.97
N SER A 9 -9.94 6.16 -25.78
CA SER A 9 -8.95 5.26 -25.21
C SER A 9 -9.41 4.94 -23.79
N GLY A 10 -10.22 3.89 -23.66
CA GLY A 10 -10.45 3.23 -22.39
C GLY A 10 -9.10 2.74 -21.91
N LYS A 11 -8.39 3.56 -21.12
CA LYS A 11 -7.29 3.10 -20.29
C LYS A 11 -7.86 1.97 -19.45
N SER A 12 -7.55 0.73 -19.82
CA SER A 12 -7.80 -0.39 -18.95
C SER A 12 -7.24 -0.02 -17.59
N ARG A 13 -8.09 -0.05 -16.55
CA ARG A 13 -7.62 -0.01 -15.16
C ARG A 13 -6.89 -1.33 -14.92
N GLN A 14 -5.68 -1.41 -15.46
CA GLN A 14 -4.84 -2.59 -15.36
C GLN A 14 -4.53 -2.77 -13.88
N ALA A 15 -4.88 -3.94 -13.34
CA ALA A 15 -4.64 -4.25 -11.94
C ALA A 15 -3.15 -4.04 -11.64
N ILE A 16 -2.85 -3.46 -10.47
CA ILE A 16 -1.47 -3.33 -10.03
C ILE A 16 -1.03 -4.71 -9.58
N GLU A 17 -0.18 -5.36 -10.37
CA GLU A 17 0.41 -6.64 -10.02
C GLU A 17 1.73 -6.42 -9.27
N LEU A 18 1.80 -6.88 -8.03
CA LEU A 18 3.05 -6.93 -7.25
C LEU A 18 3.67 -8.32 -7.36
N SER A 19 5.00 -8.39 -7.34
CA SER A 19 5.72 -9.67 -7.20
C SER A 19 5.40 -10.32 -5.84
N TYR A 20 5.70 -11.61 -5.70
CA TYR A 20 5.53 -12.31 -4.43
C TYR A 20 6.32 -11.64 -3.29
N GLU A 21 7.55 -11.21 -3.56
CA GLU A 21 8.40 -10.52 -2.60
C GLU A 21 7.83 -9.15 -2.22
N GLU A 22 7.40 -8.36 -3.22
CA GLU A 22 6.78 -7.05 -2.98
C GLU A 22 5.49 -7.18 -2.16
N ARG A 23 4.69 -8.23 -2.41
CA ARG A 23 3.50 -8.54 -1.61
C ARG A 23 3.87 -8.87 -0.17
N LEU A 24 4.89 -9.69 0.03
CA LEU A 24 5.34 -10.07 1.36
C LEU A 24 5.84 -8.85 2.15
N GLU A 25 6.68 -8.02 1.53
CA GLU A 25 7.18 -6.78 2.10
C GLU A 25 6.04 -5.82 2.47
N LEU A 26 5.08 -5.62 1.55
CA LEU A 26 3.91 -4.79 1.82
C LEU A 26 3.10 -5.34 3.00
N ASN A 27 2.88 -6.66 3.06
CA ASN A 27 2.15 -7.28 4.16
C ASN A 27 2.84 -7.05 5.50
N THR A 28 4.16 -7.24 5.56
CA THR A 28 4.96 -6.96 6.76
C THR A 28 4.87 -5.49 7.16
N ILE A 29 4.91 -4.56 6.21
CA ILE A 29 4.76 -3.12 6.50
C ILE A 29 3.37 -2.81 7.06
N ILE A 30 2.30 -3.41 6.49
CA ILE A 30 0.93 -3.22 6.99
C ILE A 30 0.83 -3.70 8.44
N ASP A 31 1.35 -4.88 8.77
CA ASP A 31 1.35 -5.42 10.14
C ASP A 31 2.16 -4.55 11.11
N LEU A 32 3.24 -3.91 10.64
CA LEU A 32 4.02 -2.97 11.46
C LEU A 32 3.31 -1.63 11.67
N LEU A 33 2.49 -1.18 10.72
CA LEU A 33 1.76 0.09 10.79
C LEU A 33 0.48 -0.01 11.62
N ILE A 34 -0.18 -1.16 11.60
CA ILE A 34 -1.36 -1.44 12.41
C ILE A 34 -1.02 -2.61 13.34
N PRO A 35 -0.55 -2.33 14.56
CA PRO A 35 -0.32 -3.39 15.53
C PRO A 35 -1.66 -4.08 15.85
N SER A 36 -1.67 -5.42 15.80
CA SER A 36 -2.79 -6.21 16.30
C SER A 36 -2.78 -6.25 17.83
N ASP A 37 -3.96 -6.29 18.43
CA ASP A 37 -4.14 -6.56 19.85
C ASP A 37 -5.25 -7.60 20.06
N GLU A 38 -5.61 -7.88 21.31
CA GLU A 38 -6.62 -8.90 21.66
C GLU A 38 -8.00 -8.67 21.02
N HIS A 39 -8.31 -7.44 20.59
CA HIS A 39 -9.60 -7.05 20.03
C HIS A 39 -9.55 -6.84 18.51
N PHE A 40 -8.36 -6.76 17.93
CA PHE A 40 -8.13 -6.38 16.54
C PHE A 40 -7.24 -7.40 15.83
N PRO A 41 -7.77 -8.15 14.83
CA PRO A 41 -6.99 -9.18 14.16
C PRO A 41 -5.81 -8.57 13.39
N PRO A 42 -4.72 -9.33 13.18
CA PRO A 42 -3.59 -8.85 12.39
C PRO A 42 -4.04 -8.48 10.97
N PRO A 43 -3.64 -7.31 10.46
CA PRO A 43 -4.03 -6.86 9.12
C PRO A 43 -3.75 -7.88 8.01
N SER A 44 -2.66 -8.63 8.12
CA SER A 44 -2.31 -9.72 7.20
C SER A 44 -3.35 -10.84 7.13
N SER A 45 -4.13 -11.08 8.19
CA SER A 45 -5.23 -12.06 8.18
C SER A 45 -6.46 -11.61 7.36
N LEU A 46 -6.54 -10.32 7.03
CA LEU A 46 -7.69 -9.73 6.35
C LEU A 46 -7.50 -9.62 4.82
N HIS A 47 -6.43 -10.21 4.26
CA HIS A 47 -6.11 -10.20 2.82
C HIS A 47 -6.20 -8.80 2.17
N LEU A 48 -5.74 -7.77 2.87
CA LEU A 48 -5.96 -6.36 2.52
C LEU A 48 -5.19 -5.89 1.28
N ILE A 49 -4.19 -6.65 0.82
CA ILE A 49 -3.28 -6.24 -0.25
C ILE A 49 -4.05 -5.88 -1.53
N ASP A 50 -4.99 -6.72 -1.96
CA ASP A 50 -5.68 -6.49 -3.23
C ASP A 50 -6.58 -5.25 -3.18
N GLN A 51 -7.25 -5.02 -2.06
CA GLN A 51 -8.05 -3.83 -1.82
C GLN A 51 -7.17 -2.57 -1.73
N PHE A 52 -6.04 -2.67 -1.03
CA PHE A 52 -5.05 -1.59 -0.94
C PHE A 52 -4.54 -1.20 -2.33
N LEU A 53 -4.18 -2.18 -3.16
CA LEU A 53 -3.72 -1.95 -4.53
C LEU A 53 -4.82 -1.37 -5.41
N HIS A 54 -6.07 -1.80 -5.22
CA HIS A 54 -7.20 -1.22 -5.93
C HIS A 54 -7.34 0.29 -5.69
N HIS A 55 -7.10 0.74 -4.45
CA HIS A 55 -7.15 2.17 -4.09
C HIS A 55 -6.01 3.01 -4.68
N LEU A 56 -4.91 2.38 -5.11
CA LEU A 56 -3.80 3.04 -5.81
C LEU A 56 -4.05 3.25 -7.30
N LEU A 57 -5.11 2.65 -7.85
CA LEU A 57 -5.48 2.88 -9.23
C LEU A 57 -5.95 4.33 -9.42
N PRO A 58 -5.51 5.02 -10.49
CA PRO A 58 -5.94 6.37 -10.76
C PRO A 58 -7.46 6.40 -11.02
N THR A 59 -8.20 7.01 -10.11
CA THR A 59 -9.58 7.46 -10.35
C THR A 59 -9.56 8.93 -10.77
N ILE A 60 -10.58 9.35 -11.52
CA ILE A 60 -10.68 10.69 -12.13
C ILE A 60 -10.66 11.81 -11.05
N ASP A 61 -11.06 11.51 -9.81
CA ASP A 61 -11.24 12.48 -8.72
C ASP A 61 -10.20 12.41 -7.57
N ASN A 62 -9.29 11.43 -7.53
CA ASN A 62 -8.38 11.31 -6.39
C ASN A 62 -7.15 12.23 -6.56
N SER A 63 -7.17 13.40 -5.89
CA SER A 63 -5.97 14.24 -5.74
C SER A 63 -4.94 13.61 -4.80
N THR A 64 -5.38 12.75 -3.86
CA THR A 64 -4.57 12.02 -2.88
C THR A 64 -3.66 10.95 -3.51
N THR A 65 -4.06 10.34 -4.64
CA THR A 65 -3.26 9.33 -5.37
C THR A 65 -2.06 9.90 -6.12
N LYS A 66 -1.92 11.23 -6.25
CA LYS A 66 -0.70 11.80 -6.83
C LYS A 66 0.53 11.49 -5.96
N MET A 67 0.35 11.43 -4.65
CA MET A 67 1.45 11.17 -3.72
C MET A 67 1.77 9.69 -3.56
N LEU A 68 0.80 8.80 -3.39
CA LEU A 68 1.04 7.36 -3.33
C LEU A 68 0.43 6.70 -4.55
N ASN A 69 1.28 6.15 -5.41
CA ASN A 69 0.89 5.38 -6.60
C ASN A 69 1.76 4.12 -6.69
N ALA A 70 1.40 3.20 -7.59
CA ALA A 70 2.10 1.92 -7.75
C ALA A 70 3.63 2.08 -7.92
N LYS A 71 4.08 3.06 -8.72
CA LYS A 71 5.51 3.29 -8.96
C LYS A 71 6.21 3.74 -7.68
N ARG A 72 5.64 4.68 -6.94
CA ARG A 72 6.22 5.16 -5.67
C ARG A 72 6.19 4.07 -4.60
N LEU A 73 5.12 3.28 -4.54
CA LEU A 73 5.04 2.13 -3.64
C LEU A 73 6.19 1.14 -3.91
N ARG A 74 6.39 0.71 -5.16
CA ARG A 74 7.49 -0.21 -5.51
C ARG A 74 8.87 0.37 -5.18
N THR A 75 9.06 1.67 -5.39
CA THR A 75 10.30 2.34 -4.96
C THR A 75 10.50 2.22 -3.45
N VAL A 76 9.47 2.48 -2.64
CA VAL A 76 9.56 2.35 -1.17
C VAL A 76 9.89 0.93 -0.76
N LEU A 77 9.19 -0.07 -1.31
CA LEU A 77 9.41 -1.47 -1.00
C LEU A 77 10.87 -1.86 -1.28
N ARG A 78 11.35 -1.56 -2.49
CA ARG A 78 12.74 -1.79 -2.88
C ARG A 78 13.75 -1.06 -1.99
N ASP A 79 13.48 0.20 -1.64
CA ASP A 79 14.43 1.01 -0.87
C ASP A 79 14.49 0.55 0.60
N LEU A 80 13.36 0.12 1.17
CA LEU A 80 13.31 -0.52 2.48
C LEU A 80 14.05 -1.86 2.45
N ASN A 81 13.84 -2.66 1.40
CA ASN A 81 14.54 -3.93 1.23
C ASN A 81 16.05 -3.75 1.07
N ALA A 82 16.49 -2.82 0.24
CA ALA A 82 17.90 -2.48 0.09
C ALA A 82 18.50 -1.99 1.42
N SER A 83 17.79 -1.13 2.16
CA SER A 83 18.25 -0.63 3.46
C SER A 83 18.32 -1.72 4.54
N ALA A 84 17.54 -2.80 4.38
CA ALA A 84 17.62 -3.98 5.23
C ALA A 84 18.75 -4.95 4.86
N GLY A 85 19.43 -4.75 3.71
CA GLY A 85 20.43 -5.66 3.17
C GLY A 85 19.87 -6.69 2.19
N GLY A 86 18.73 -6.41 1.56
CA GLY A 86 18.05 -7.28 0.59
C GLY A 86 17.04 -8.27 1.20
N HIS A 87 16.85 -8.24 2.53
CA HIS A 87 15.97 -9.14 3.25
C HIS A 87 15.15 -8.41 4.33
N PHE A 88 14.29 -7.47 3.94
CA PHE A 88 13.46 -6.69 4.88
C PHE A 88 12.62 -7.58 5.79
N CYS A 89 11.88 -8.54 5.22
CA CYS A 89 10.97 -9.40 5.99
C CYS A 89 11.69 -10.31 6.99
N SER A 90 12.97 -10.61 6.76
CA SER A 90 13.80 -11.45 7.65
C SER A 90 14.63 -10.63 8.65
N ALA A 91 14.63 -9.30 8.54
CA ALA A 91 15.26 -8.44 9.52
C ALA A 91 14.53 -8.52 10.87
N SER A 92 15.22 -8.18 11.97
CA SER A 92 14.56 -8.08 13.28
C SER A 92 13.47 -7.01 13.27
N ILE A 93 12.45 -7.17 14.11
CA ILE A 93 11.33 -6.23 14.21
C ILE A 93 11.85 -4.81 14.53
N GLU A 94 12.85 -4.68 15.39
CA GLU A 94 13.44 -3.39 15.75
C GLU A 94 14.08 -2.73 14.53
N LYS A 95 14.75 -3.51 13.68
CA LYS A 95 15.36 -3.01 12.44
C LYS A 95 14.28 -2.60 11.43
N GLN A 96 13.23 -3.40 11.26
CA GLN A 96 12.11 -3.06 10.39
C GLN A 96 11.42 -1.76 10.84
N GLN A 97 11.13 -1.63 12.13
CA GLN A 97 10.55 -0.40 12.71
C GLN A 97 11.48 0.80 12.57
N ALA A 98 12.79 0.63 12.78
CA ALA A 98 13.77 1.70 12.60
C ALA A 98 13.81 2.20 11.15
N LEU A 99 13.71 1.29 10.17
CA LEU A 99 13.64 1.62 8.75
C LEU A 99 12.34 2.36 8.38
N LEU A 100 11.20 1.95 8.94
CA LEU A 100 9.94 2.69 8.76
C LEU A 100 9.99 4.09 9.38
N ARG A 101 10.58 4.26 10.56
CA ARG A 101 10.80 5.58 11.16
C ARG A 101 11.74 6.44 10.33
N LEU A 102 12.73 5.83 9.67
CA LEU A 102 13.61 6.54 8.75
C LEU A 102 12.84 7.01 7.51
N LEU A 103 11.96 6.17 6.96
CA LEU A 103 11.05 6.54 5.87
C LEU A 103 10.15 7.71 6.28
N GLU A 104 9.53 7.64 7.46
CA GLU A 104 8.70 8.72 8.01
C GLU A 104 9.46 10.06 8.09
N ARG A 105 10.72 10.03 8.53
CA ARG A 105 11.55 11.24 8.61
C ARG A 105 11.96 11.79 7.25
N ARG A 106 12.28 10.92 6.29
CA ARG A 106 12.79 11.32 4.96
C ARG A 106 11.67 11.74 4.02
N GLU A 107 10.56 11.00 4.03
CA GLU A 107 9.39 11.23 3.18
C GLU A 107 8.09 11.20 4.01
N PRO A 108 7.89 12.19 4.90
CA PRO A 108 6.75 12.20 5.82
C PRO A 108 5.41 12.17 5.08
N ALA A 109 5.34 12.88 3.96
CA ALA A 109 4.14 12.95 3.14
C ALA A 109 3.77 11.57 2.55
N LEU A 110 4.77 10.79 2.12
CA LEU A 110 4.56 9.44 1.59
C LEU A 110 4.18 8.46 2.69
N TYR A 111 4.88 8.53 3.83
CA TYR A 111 4.57 7.72 5.00
C TYR A 111 3.13 7.96 5.49
N GLN A 112 2.70 9.23 5.58
CA GLN A 112 1.34 9.59 5.95
C GLN A 112 0.30 9.07 4.95
N ALA A 113 0.59 9.14 3.65
CA ALA A 113 -0.29 8.58 2.62
C ALA A 113 -0.40 7.05 2.72
N LEU A 114 0.71 6.37 3.00
CA LEU A 114 0.74 4.92 3.22
C LEU A 114 -0.06 4.55 4.47
N TRP A 115 0.22 5.19 5.60
CA TRP A 115 -0.49 4.96 6.86
C TRP A 115 -1.99 5.20 6.71
N ALA A 116 -2.40 6.35 6.15
CA ALA A 116 -3.81 6.66 5.95
C ALA A 116 -4.53 5.61 5.08
N LEU A 117 -3.88 5.15 4.00
CA LEU A 117 -4.48 4.16 3.11
C LEU A 117 -4.58 2.78 3.76
N VAL A 118 -3.55 2.38 4.52
CA VAL A 118 -3.53 1.13 5.27
C VAL A 118 -4.60 1.14 6.36
N SER A 119 -4.68 2.20 7.18
CA SER A 119 -5.73 2.37 8.20
C SER A 119 -7.13 2.38 7.60
N HIS A 120 -7.34 3.11 6.50
CA HIS A 120 -8.64 3.13 5.82
C HIS A 120 -9.05 1.73 5.34
N SER A 121 -8.13 1.01 4.69
CA SER A 121 -8.41 -0.33 4.15
C SER A 121 -8.73 -1.32 5.28
N TYR A 122 -7.97 -1.27 6.38
CA TYR A 122 -8.16 -2.12 7.54
C TYR A 122 -9.52 -1.91 8.22
N TYR A 123 -9.83 -0.67 8.63
CA TYR A 123 -11.09 -0.40 9.34
C TYR A 123 -12.32 -0.57 8.46
N LYS A 124 -12.21 -0.30 7.15
CA LYS A 124 -13.28 -0.61 6.20
C LYS A 124 -13.56 -2.11 6.12
N GLN A 125 -12.51 -2.93 6.11
CA GLN A 125 -12.67 -4.38 6.08
C GLN A 125 -13.26 -4.90 7.40
N LEU A 126 -12.80 -4.40 8.54
CA LEU A 126 -13.39 -4.75 9.84
C LEU A 126 -14.87 -4.40 9.94
N ALA A 127 -15.28 -3.21 9.46
CA ALA A 127 -16.68 -2.83 9.43
C ALA A 127 -17.50 -3.80 8.54
N THR A 128 -16.94 -4.26 7.43
CA THR A 128 -17.63 -5.22 6.54
C THR A 128 -17.84 -6.58 7.22
N ILE A 129 -16.85 -7.05 7.98
CA ILE A 129 -16.92 -8.32 8.73
C ILE A 129 -17.88 -8.22 9.91
N GLY A 130 -17.85 -7.11 10.68
CA GLY A 130 -18.71 -6.91 11.85
C GLY A 130 -20.19 -6.66 11.53
N HIS A 131 -20.54 -6.41 10.27
CA HIS A 131 -21.91 -6.28 9.78
C HIS A 131 -22.46 -7.56 9.11
N SER A 132 -21.66 -8.63 9.07
CA SER A 132 -22.06 -9.97 8.57
C SER A 132 -22.50 -10.86 9.72
#